data_AF-A0A965WR67-F1
#
_entry.id   AF-A0A965WR67-F1
#
_cell.length_a   1.000
_cell.length_b   1.000
_cell.length_c   1.000
_cell.angle_alpha   90.00
_cell.angle_beta   90.00
_cell.angle_gamma   90.00
#
_symmetry.space_group_name_H-M   'P 1'
#
loop_
_entity.id
_entity.type
_entity.pdbx_description
1 polymer ?
#
loop_
_entity_poly.entity_id
_entity_poly.type
_entity_poly.pdbx_seq_one_letter_code
_entity_poly.pdbx_strand_id
1 'polypeptide(L)' 'MAKLISWNVNGLRAAEKKGFLDFIAREQADIFCLQEVKAIEGQLPPTLRDVPGYEFYIHSAERKGYSGTAIYT' A
#
# COMPACT_ATOMS: atom_id res chain seq x y z
N MET A 1 5.47 -8.42 -20.28
CA MET A 1 4.57 -7.24 -20.38
C MET A 1 4.33 -6.79 -18.96
N ALA A 2 4.49 -5.50 -18.65
CA ALA A 2 4.35 -5.03 -17.27
C ALA A 2 2.88 -5.06 -16.81
N LYS A 3 2.63 -5.53 -15.58
CA LYS A 3 1.33 -5.54 -14.90
C LYS A 3 1.31 -4.45 -13.84
N LEU A 4 0.36 -3.53 -13.96
CA LEU A 4 0.16 -2.45 -13.01
C LEU A 4 -1.24 -2.56 -12.41
N ILE A 5 -1.34 -2.46 -11.09
CA ILE A 5 -2.61 -2.44 -10.36
C ILE A 5 -2.75 -1.09 -9.66
N SER A 6 -3.88 -0.41 -9.86
CA SER A 6 -4.24 0.79 -9.10
C SER A 6 -5.44 0.50 -8.22
N TRP A 7 -5.34 0.78 -6.92
CA TRP A 7 -6.38 0.47 -5.96
C TRP A 7 -6.52 1.56 -4.88
N ASN A 8 -7.72 2.13 -4.78
CA ASN A 8 -8.13 2.90 -3.62
C ASN A 8 -8.49 1.95 -2.47
N VAL A 9 -7.65 1.92 -1.43
CA VAL A 9 -7.76 0.95 -0.33
C VAL A 9 -8.61 1.45 0.84
N ASN A 10 -9.01 2.72 0.84
CA ASN A 10 -9.77 3.35 1.93
C ASN A 10 -9.21 3.02 3.34
N GLY A 11 -7.89 3.13 3.50
CA GLY A 11 -7.15 2.83 4.72
C GLY A 11 -6.31 1.56 4.62
N LEU A 12 -5.00 1.70 4.43
CA LEU A 12 -4.10 0.56 4.18
C LEU A 12 -4.03 -0.43 5.37
N ARG A 13 -4.00 0.05 6.61
CA ARG A 13 -4.04 -0.83 7.80
C ARG A 13 -5.34 -1.61 7.95
N ALA A 14 -6.45 -1.06 7.44
CA ALA A 14 -7.72 -1.77 7.44
C ALA A 14 -7.74 -2.83 6.33
N ALA A 15 -7.15 -2.53 5.17
CA ALA A 15 -6.96 -3.47 4.07
C ALA A 15 -6.02 -4.64 4.45
N GLU A 16 -4.94 -4.37 5.21
CA GLU A 16 -4.04 -5.40 5.75
C GLU A 16 -4.80 -6.50 6.49
N LYS A 17 -5.70 -6.12 7.40
CA LYS A 17 -6.55 -7.04 8.16
C LYS A 17 -7.54 -7.83 7.30
N LYS A 18 -7.70 -7.45 6.03
CA LYS A 18 -8.64 -8.04 5.07
C LYS A 18 -7.93 -8.76 3.92
N GLY A 19 -6.66 -9.14 4.10
CA GLY A 19 -5.91 -9.96 3.13
C GLY A 19 -5.21 -9.15 2.03
N PHE A 20 -4.86 -7.89 2.30
CA PHE A 20 -4.08 -7.08 1.33
C PHE A 20 -2.76 -7.76 0.93
N LEU A 21 -2.01 -8.31 1.89
CA LEU A 21 -0.72 -8.96 1.59
C LEU A 21 -0.91 -10.26 0.79
N ASP A 22 -1.95 -11.03 1.08
CA ASP A 22 -2.31 -12.22 0.29
C ASP A 22 -2.66 -11.84 -1.16
N PHE A 23 -3.35 -10.71 -1.35
CA PHE A 23 -3.65 -10.18 -2.66
C PHE A 23 -2.37 -9.78 -3.42
N ILE A 24 -1.45 -9.04 -2.79
CA ILE A 24 -0.16 -8.66 -3.39
C ILE A 24 0.62 -9.91 -3.82
N ALA A 25 0.72 -10.90 -2.94
CA ALA A 25 1.44 -12.14 -3.18
C ALA A 25 0.82 -12.98 -4.31
N ARG A 26 -0.51 -12.99 -4.43
CA ARG A 26 -1.22 -13.70 -5.50
C ARG A 26 -1.11 -12.98 -6.84
N GLU A 27 -1.26 -11.66 -6.85
CA GLU A 27 -1.34 -10.89 -8.09
C GLU A 27 0.03 -10.64 -8.73
N GLN A 28 1.09 -10.55 -7.93
CA GLN A 28 2.48 -10.35 -8.36
C GLN A 28 2.60 -9.30 -9.49
N ALA A 29 1.95 -8.14 -9.31
CA ALA A 29 2.02 -7.06 -10.28
C ALA A 29 3.37 -6.35 -10.15
N ASP A 30 3.97 -5.92 -11.26
CA ASP A 30 5.23 -5.17 -11.22
C ASP A 30 5.09 -3.84 -10.46
N ILE A 31 3.90 -3.22 -10.47
CA ILE A 31 3.63 -1.99 -9.70
C ILE A 31 2.23 -2.04 -9.09
N PHE A 32 2.14 -1.69 -7.79
CA PHE A 32 0.88 -1.39 -7.12
C PHE A 32 0.82 0.09 -6.75
N CYS A 33 -0.17 0.81 -7.27
CA CYS A 33 -0.46 2.21 -6.94
C CYS A 33 -1.65 2.28 -5.98
N LEU A 34 -1.44 2.75 -4.76
CA LEU A 34 -2.48 2.84 -3.74
C LEU A 34 -2.93 4.28 -3.50
N GLN A 35 -4.25 4.45 -3.33
CA GLN A 35 -4.87 5.72 -2.93
C GLN A 35 -5.67 5.57 -1.64
N GLU A 36 -5.91 6.69 -0.96
CA GLU A 36 -6.57 6.74 0.35
C GLU A 36 -5.89 5.84 1.39
N VAL A 37 -4.57 5.89 1.46
CA VAL A 37 -3.78 5.10 2.43
C VAL A 37 -4.17 5.45 3.88
N LYS A 38 -4.52 6.71 4.16
CA LYS A 38 -5.04 7.23 5.45
C LYS A 38 -4.13 6.89 6.64
N ALA A 39 -2.82 6.83 6.38
CA ALA A 39 -1.80 6.58 7.39
C ALA A 39 -0.55 7.41 7.08
N ILE A 40 0.17 7.79 8.13
CA ILE A 40 1.54 8.28 8.00
C ILE A 40 2.52 7.12 8.06
N GLU A 41 3.73 7.29 7.53
CA GLU A 41 4.72 6.21 7.45
C GLU A 41 4.98 5.51 8.80
N GLY A 42 5.23 6.27 9.87
CA GLY A 42 5.47 5.72 11.22
C GLY A 42 4.27 4.99 11.84
N GLN A 43 3.10 5.00 11.20
CA GLN A 43 1.94 4.23 11.61
C GLN A 43 1.79 2.89 10.89
N LEU A 44 2.58 2.65 9.84
CA LEU A 44 2.54 1.41 9.08
C LEU A 44 3.49 0.38 9.70
N PRO A 45 3.01 -0.83 10.02
CA PRO A 45 3.86 -1.91 10.51
C PRO A 45 4.91 -2.29 9.44
N PRO A 46 6.05 -2.86 9.85
CA PRO A 46 7.06 -3.38 8.92
C PRO A 46 6.49 -4.33 7.87
N THR A 47 5.48 -5.13 8.22
CA THR A 47 4.78 -6.05 7.30
C THR A 47 4.21 -5.38 6.06
N LEU A 48 3.85 -4.10 6.13
CA LEU A 48 3.34 -3.32 5.00
C LEU A 48 4.42 -2.52 4.28
N ARG A 49 5.57 -2.29 4.91
CA ARG A 49 6.68 -1.49 4.32
C ARG A 49 7.74 -2.37 3.69
N ASP A 50 7.96 -3.55 4.25
CA ASP A 50 9.04 -4.48 3.90
C ASP A 50 8.48 -5.72 3.19
N VAL A 51 7.64 -5.50 2.17
CA VAL A 51 7.02 -6.59 1.40
C VAL A 51 8.08 -7.24 0.51
N PRO A 52 8.33 -8.56 0.61
CA PRO A 52 9.41 -9.19 -0.15
C PRO A 52 9.30 -8.97 -1.66
N GLY A 53 10.38 -8.50 -2.27
CA GLY A 53 10.48 -8.26 -3.70
C GLY A 53 9.89 -6.92 -4.17
N TYR A 54 9.44 -6.06 -3.26
CA TYR A 54 8.96 -4.72 -3.59
C TYR A 54 9.72 -3.64 -2.83
N GLU A 55 10.02 -2.56 -3.52
CA GLU A 55 10.38 -1.28 -2.90
C GLU A 55 9.10 -0.51 -2.54
N PHE A 56 9.05 0.06 -1.34
CA PHE A 56 7.87 0.75 -0.81
C PHE A 56 8.08 2.26 -0.72
N TYR A 57 7.15 3.01 -1.29
CA TYR A 57 7.14 4.48 -1.26
C TYR A 57 5.80 4.96 -0.71
N ILE A 58 5.82 6.00 0.13
CA ILE A 58 4.60 6.62 0.66
C ILE A 58 4.69 8.14 0.61
N HIS A 59 3.57 8.76 0.23
CA HIS A 59 3.35 10.19 0.39
C HIS A 59 2.11 10.40 1.25
N SER A 60 2.33 10.71 2.51
CA SER A 60 1.26 10.87 3.51
C SER A 60 0.62 12.25 3.41
N ALA A 61 -0.70 12.31 3.65
CA ALA A 61 -1.38 13.60 3.79
C ALA A 61 -1.00 14.29 5.10
N GLU A 62 -0.96 15.62 5.10
CA GLU A 62 -0.73 16.44 6.31
C GLU A 62 -1.76 16.15 7.41
N ARG A 63 -3.04 16.06 7.02
CA ARG A 63 -4.12 15.67 7.92
C ARG A 63 -4.13 14.16 8.12
N LYS A 64 -3.82 13.73 9.35
CA LYS A 64 -3.89 12.33 9.79
C LYS A 64 -5.25 11.69 9.45
N GLY A 65 -5.21 10.51 8.84
CA GLY A 65 -6.41 9.71 8.53
C GLY A 65 -7.25 10.19 7.34
N TYR A 66 -6.85 11.25 6.63
CA TYR A 66 -7.66 11.82 5.55
C TYR A 66 -7.36 11.21 4.17
N SER A 67 -6.11 11.26 3.73
CA SER A 67 -5.70 10.87 2.38
C SER A 67 -4.32 10.19 2.40
N GLY A 68 -3.54 10.31 1.35
CA GLY A 68 -2.21 9.73 1.17
C GLY A 68 -2.20 8.65 0.09
N THR A 69 -1.04 8.51 -0.54
CA THR A 69 -0.77 7.52 -1.61
C THR A 69 0.45 6.70 -1.26
N ALA A 70 0.51 5.47 -1.77
CA ALA A 70 1.69 4.62 -1.65
C ALA A 70 1.92 3.84 -2.95
N ILE A 71 3.16 3.45 -3.19
CA ILE A 71 3.54 2.64 -4.35
C ILE A 71 4.41 1.48 -3.88
N TYR A 72 4.14 0.29 -4.43
CA TYR A 72 5.05 -0.85 -4.42
C TYR A 72 5.57 -1.06 -5.85
N THR A 73 6.88 -1.22 -6.03
CA THR A 73 7.54 -1.50 -7.34
C THR A 73 8.47 -2.69 -7.27
#